data_AF-A0A2T4STN5-F1
#
_entry.id   AF-A0A2T4STN5-F1
#
_cell.length_a   1.000
_cell.length_b   1.000
_cell.length_c   1.000
_cell.angle_alpha   90.00
_cell.angle_beta   90.00
_cell.angle_gamma   90.00
#
_symmetry.space_group_name_H-M   'P 1'
#
loop_
_entity.id
_entity.type
_entity.pdbx_description
1 polymer ?
#
loop_
_entity_poly.entity_id
_entity_poly.type
_entity_poly.pdbx_seq_one_letter_code
_entity_poly.pdbx_strand_id
1 'polypeptide(L)'
;MRESRLGITKGLNYNDKNYYNEYRKRYTKTPDGYLRNLYHAMRCRNRNKGFGELPFTLKDFVDKYSKHYDFVRLFENYKNNNFDKLYAPSVDRINPKLGYFYENMQFISWKENKDKGFIERKLTKSIPVNMFDYKTGEFLMTFSSAHEASRYIGAQQSNIVKNLKGIRNRVKNYNFEYADEQESDIYLKIKSVLRKC
;
A
#
# COMPACT_ATOMS: atom_id res chain seq x y z
N MET A 1 32.36 -12.44 -6.21
CA MET A 1 31.81 -11.13 -6.62
C MET A 1 32.72 -10.49 -7.67
N ARG A 2 32.43 -10.61 -8.98
CA ARG A 2 33.03 -9.74 -10.03
C ARG A 2 32.48 -9.89 -11.46
N GLU A 3 31.53 -10.79 -11.74
CA GLU A 3 30.98 -10.92 -13.10
C GLU A 3 29.92 -9.85 -13.46
N SER A 4 29.14 -9.37 -12.48
CA SER A 4 28.07 -8.39 -12.76
C SER A 4 28.55 -7.01 -13.20
N ARG A 5 29.82 -6.64 -12.95
CA ARG A 5 30.36 -5.32 -13.33
C ARG A 5 30.77 -5.23 -14.80
N LEU A 6 31.16 -6.35 -15.42
CA LEU A 6 31.71 -6.36 -16.78
C LEU A 6 30.65 -6.04 -17.86
N GLY A 7 29.38 -6.39 -17.63
CA GLY A 7 28.30 -6.11 -18.58
C GLY A 7 27.74 -4.68 -18.51
N ILE A 8 27.75 -4.06 -17.32
CA ILE A 8 27.11 -2.75 -17.08
C ILE A 8 27.87 -1.62 -17.79
N THR A 9 29.20 -1.67 -17.73
CA THR A 9 30.09 -0.64 -18.30
C THR A 9 30.36 -0.84 -19.79
N LYS A 10 29.89 -1.95 -20.39
CA LYS A 10 30.12 -2.26 -21.80
C LYS A 10 29.59 -1.13 -22.70
N GLY A 11 30.46 -0.51 -23.47
CA GLY A 11 30.13 0.61 -24.36
C GLY A 11 29.89 1.95 -23.66
N LEU A 12 30.21 2.09 -22.37
CA LEU A 12 30.24 3.39 -21.70
C LEU A 12 31.65 3.98 -21.76
N ASN A 13 31.77 5.26 -22.10
CA ASN A 13 33.02 6.02 -22.03
C ASN A 13 33.11 6.72 -20.67
N TYR A 14 34.12 6.39 -19.87
CA TYR A 14 34.31 6.99 -18.54
C TYR A 14 34.49 8.51 -18.57
N ASN A 15 35.03 9.05 -19.67
CA ASN A 15 35.27 10.49 -19.83
C ASN A 15 34.01 11.25 -20.25
N ASP A 16 32.90 10.56 -20.54
CA ASP A 16 31.62 11.21 -20.81
C ASP A 16 31.04 11.76 -19.49
N LYS A 17 30.62 13.03 -19.52
CA LYS A 17 29.92 13.68 -18.38
C LYS A 17 28.68 12.89 -17.92
N ASN A 18 28.07 12.11 -18.81
CA ASN A 18 26.90 11.28 -18.52
C ASN A 18 27.22 9.85 -18.07
N TYR A 19 28.49 9.45 -18.01
CA TYR A 19 28.91 8.08 -17.66
C TYR A 19 28.21 7.56 -16.40
N TYR A 20 28.26 8.34 -15.30
CA TYR A 20 27.69 7.93 -14.02
C TYR A 20 26.16 7.81 -14.05
N ASN A 21 25.48 8.64 -14.83
CA ASN A 21 24.04 8.59 -14.99
C ASN A 21 23.62 7.32 -15.75
N GLU A 22 24.31 7.01 -16.85
CA GLU A 22 24.04 5.80 -17.64
C GLU A 22 24.43 4.52 -16.89
N TYR A 23 25.58 4.52 -16.22
CA TYR A 23 25.99 3.43 -15.33
C TYR A 23 24.92 3.18 -14.27
N ARG A 24 24.43 4.24 -13.60
CA ARG A 24 23.39 4.12 -12.58
C ARG A 24 22.11 3.56 -13.19
N LYS A 25 21.62 4.08 -14.33
CA LYS A 25 20.42 3.57 -15.02
C LYS A 25 20.53 2.09 -15.37
N ARG A 26 21.71 1.61 -15.78
CA ARG A 26 21.96 0.20 -16.10
C ARG A 26 22.05 -0.65 -14.83
N TYR A 27 22.77 -0.17 -13.81
CA TYR A 27 22.93 -0.88 -12.54
C TYR A 27 21.60 -1.04 -11.80
N THR A 28 20.73 -0.03 -11.81
CA THR A 28 19.39 -0.14 -11.20
C THR A 28 18.50 -1.15 -11.92
N LYS A 29 18.82 -1.55 -13.15
CA LYS A 29 18.17 -2.64 -13.90
C LYS A 29 18.81 -4.01 -13.69
N THR A 30 19.70 -4.15 -12.69
CA THR A 30 20.23 -5.44 -12.25
C THR A 30 19.56 -5.87 -10.94
N PRO A 31 19.47 -7.18 -10.64
CA PRO A 31 18.92 -7.68 -9.37
C PRO A 31 19.53 -7.00 -8.13
N ASP A 32 20.87 -6.95 -8.04
CA ASP A 32 21.60 -6.35 -6.91
C ASP A 32 21.34 -4.83 -6.79
N GLY A 33 21.46 -4.09 -7.90
CA GLY A 33 21.20 -2.65 -7.90
C GLY A 33 19.74 -2.31 -7.57
N TYR A 34 18.80 -3.15 -8.01
CA TYR A 34 17.38 -2.99 -7.71
C TYR A 34 17.07 -3.25 -6.22
N LEU A 35 17.57 -4.36 -5.66
CA LEU A 35 17.40 -4.69 -4.24
C LEU A 35 18.00 -3.62 -3.32
N ARG A 36 19.18 -3.08 -3.67
CA ARG A 36 19.78 -1.96 -2.93
C ARG A 36 18.88 -0.73 -2.89
N ASN A 37 18.28 -0.37 -4.02
CA ASN A 37 17.33 0.74 -4.07
C ASN A 37 16.09 0.47 -3.21
N LEU A 38 15.56 -0.76 -3.25
CA LEU A 38 14.44 -1.16 -2.41
C LEU A 38 14.79 -1.04 -0.92
N TYR A 39 15.97 -1.52 -0.50
CA TYR A 39 16.45 -1.39 0.88
C TYR A 39 16.47 0.07 1.34
N HIS A 40 17.08 0.97 0.55
CA HIS A 40 17.15 2.38 0.91
C HIS A 40 15.76 3.03 0.96
N ALA A 41 14.87 2.69 0.03
CA ALA A 41 13.49 3.17 0.03
C ALA A 41 12.70 2.66 1.26
N MET A 42 12.90 1.40 1.68
CA MET A 42 12.32 0.87 2.91
C MET A 42 12.85 1.62 4.13
N ARG A 43 14.17 1.79 4.25
CA ARG A 43 14.81 2.46 5.39
C ARG A 43 14.28 3.87 5.57
N CYS A 44 14.21 4.66 4.49
CA CYS A 44 13.65 6.01 4.54
C CYS A 44 12.17 5.98 4.96
N ARG A 45 11.36 5.08 4.39
CA ARG A 45 9.94 4.95 4.76
C ARG A 45 9.74 4.51 6.22
N ASN A 46 10.60 3.64 6.73
CA ASN A 46 10.54 3.14 8.11
C ASN A 46 10.80 4.28 9.10
N ARG A 47 11.87 5.05 8.86
CA ARG A 47 12.24 6.23 9.65
C ARG A 47 11.17 7.32 9.61
N ASN A 48 10.71 7.68 8.42
CA ASN A 48 9.70 8.74 8.25
C ASN A 48 8.36 8.42 8.92
N LYS A 49 8.08 7.14 9.19
CA LYS A 49 6.89 6.68 9.91
C LYS A 49 7.13 6.44 11.40
N GLY A 50 8.31 6.75 11.94
CA GLY A 50 8.62 6.62 13.36
C GLY A 50 8.96 5.19 13.82
N PHE A 51 9.18 4.24 12.92
CA PHE A 51 9.51 2.86 13.29
C PHE A 51 11.01 2.61 13.53
N GLY A 52 11.85 3.66 13.45
CA GLY A 52 13.29 3.56 13.66
C GLY A 52 14.06 2.95 12.48
N GLU A 53 15.18 2.29 12.78
CA GLU A 53 16.02 1.60 11.79
C GLU A 53 15.42 0.27 11.34
N LEU A 54 15.93 -0.27 10.24
CA LEU A 54 15.62 -1.64 9.83
C LEU A 54 16.37 -2.64 10.73
N PRO A 55 15.77 -3.78 11.10
CA PRO A 55 16.39 -4.81 11.95
C PRO A 55 17.35 -5.74 11.18
N PHE A 56 17.72 -5.37 9.95
CA PHE A 56 18.63 -6.12 9.08
C PHE A 56 19.48 -5.15 8.26
N THR A 57 20.68 -5.57 7.89
CA THR A 57 21.57 -4.74 7.09
C THR A 57 21.23 -4.81 5.60
N LEU A 58 21.83 -3.91 4.81
CA LEU A 58 21.74 -3.99 3.35
C LEU A 58 22.28 -5.32 2.81
N LYS A 59 23.38 -5.81 3.41
CA LYS A 59 24.01 -7.07 3.00
C LYS A 59 23.06 -8.24 3.26
N ASP A 60 22.48 -8.34 4.45
CA ASP A 60 21.54 -9.40 4.80
C ASP A 60 20.32 -9.40 3.87
N PHE A 61 19.79 -8.21 3.56
CA PHE A 61 18.65 -8.06 2.66
C PHE A 61 18.97 -8.53 1.24
N VAL A 62 20.11 -8.11 0.67
CA VAL A 62 20.52 -8.53 -0.67
C VAL A 62 20.83 -10.02 -0.72
N ASP A 63 21.57 -10.55 0.26
CA ASP A 63 21.92 -11.97 0.34
C ASP A 63 20.66 -12.83 0.42
N LYS A 64 19.70 -12.45 1.27
CA LYS A 64 18.43 -13.16 1.43
C LYS A 64 17.57 -13.17 0.16
N TYR A 65 17.44 -12.03 -0.53
CA TYR A 65 16.47 -11.89 -1.61
C TYR A 65 17.02 -12.00 -3.03
N SER A 66 18.33 -11.93 -3.24
CA SER A 66 18.95 -11.98 -4.57
C SER A 66 18.55 -13.20 -5.42
N LYS A 67 18.26 -14.32 -4.75
CA LYS A 67 17.81 -15.58 -5.38
C LYS A 67 16.44 -16.05 -4.89
N HIS A 68 15.77 -15.26 -4.05
CA HIS A 68 14.50 -15.66 -3.48
C HIS A 68 13.41 -15.63 -4.54
N TYR A 69 12.58 -16.67 -4.57
CA TYR A 69 11.55 -16.87 -5.59
C TYR A 69 10.66 -15.64 -5.79
N ASP A 70 10.12 -15.07 -4.71
CA ASP A 70 9.19 -13.92 -4.80
C ASP A 70 9.80 -12.71 -5.52
N PHE A 71 11.07 -12.41 -5.23
CA PHE A 71 11.76 -11.30 -5.87
C PHE A 71 12.11 -11.66 -7.32
N VAL A 72 12.73 -12.83 -7.54
CA VAL A 72 13.20 -13.25 -8.88
C VAL A 72 12.04 -13.30 -9.86
N ARG A 73 10.90 -13.90 -9.47
CA ARG A 73 9.70 -13.97 -10.32
C ARG A 73 9.20 -12.59 -10.73
N LEU A 74 9.08 -11.66 -9.76
CA LEU A 74 8.62 -10.30 -10.06
C LEU A 74 9.63 -9.53 -10.91
N PHE A 75 10.93 -9.71 -10.64
CA PHE A 75 11.99 -8.99 -11.36
C PHE A 75 12.12 -9.45 -12.81
N GLU A 76 12.04 -10.76 -13.07
CA GLU A 76 12.01 -11.28 -14.45
C GLU A 76 10.74 -10.84 -15.17
N ASN A 77 9.57 -10.83 -14.51
CA ASN A 77 8.35 -10.28 -15.10
C ASN A 77 8.50 -8.79 -15.45
N TYR A 78 9.09 -8.00 -14.55
CA TYR A 78 9.39 -6.58 -14.80
C TYR A 78 10.33 -6.39 -16.00
N LYS A 79 11.38 -7.21 -16.10
CA LYS A 79 12.32 -7.21 -17.24
C LYS A 79 11.64 -7.61 -18.56
N ASN A 80 10.82 -8.66 -18.54
CA ASN A 80 10.06 -9.12 -19.71
C ASN A 80 9.03 -8.09 -20.19
N ASN A 81 8.54 -7.24 -19.30
CA ASN A 81 7.67 -6.10 -19.61
C ASN A 81 8.48 -4.80 -19.84
N ASN A 82 9.70 -4.88 -20.38
CA ASN A 82 10.55 -3.74 -20.74
C ASN A 82 10.78 -2.73 -19.60
N PHE A 83 10.81 -3.22 -18.36
CA PHE A 83 10.93 -2.39 -17.16
C PHE A 83 9.79 -1.38 -16.99
N ASP A 84 8.56 -1.74 -17.37
CA ASP A 84 7.36 -0.94 -17.04
C ASP A 84 7.12 -0.94 -15.52
N LYS A 85 7.03 0.27 -14.96
CA LYS A 85 6.83 0.54 -13.54
C LYS A 85 5.67 -0.26 -12.93
N LEU A 86 4.60 -0.57 -13.66
CA LEU A 86 3.46 -1.33 -13.12
C LEU A 86 3.87 -2.73 -12.64
N TYR A 87 4.86 -3.34 -13.30
CA TYR A 87 5.37 -4.68 -12.99
C TYR A 87 6.57 -4.68 -12.05
N ALA A 88 7.09 -3.50 -11.72
CA ALA A 88 8.26 -3.31 -10.88
C ALA A 88 8.09 -4.00 -9.51
N PRO A 89 9.06 -4.81 -9.04
CA PRO A 89 8.99 -5.39 -7.70
C PRO A 89 8.94 -4.30 -6.63
N SER A 90 8.08 -4.49 -5.64
CA SER A 90 7.91 -3.59 -4.52
C SER A 90 7.92 -4.41 -3.23
N VAL A 91 8.54 -3.86 -2.19
CA VAL A 91 8.38 -4.39 -0.83
C VAL A 91 7.27 -3.62 -0.13
N ASP A 92 6.27 -4.37 0.28
CA ASP A 92 5.13 -3.89 1.04
C ASP A 92 5.09 -4.51 2.45
N ARG A 93 4.37 -3.86 3.36
CA ARG A 93 4.16 -4.37 4.72
C ARG A 93 2.87 -5.16 4.79
N ILE A 94 2.90 -6.33 5.40
CA ILE A 94 1.70 -7.12 5.67
C ILE A 94 0.80 -6.34 6.64
N ASN A 95 1.37 -5.90 7.77
CA ASN A 95 0.77 -5.03 8.75
C ASN A 95 1.33 -3.59 8.61
N PRO A 96 0.54 -2.61 8.15
CA PRO A 96 1.01 -1.23 7.96
C PRO A 96 1.25 -0.46 9.27
N LYS A 97 0.74 -0.95 10.42
CA LYS A 97 0.96 -0.41 11.77
C LYS A 97 2.32 -0.83 12.36
N LEU A 98 3.02 -1.75 11.72
CA LEU A 98 4.35 -2.19 12.11
C LEU A 98 5.41 -1.71 11.11
N GLY A 99 6.66 -1.70 11.55
CA GLY A 99 7.84 -1.42 10.72
C GLY A 99 8.17 -2.54 9.74
N TYR A 100 9.22 -2.35 8.95
CA TYR A 100 9.77 -3.40 8.07
C TYR A 100 10.62 -4.38 8.88
N PHE A 101 10.20 -5.64 8.90
CA PHE A 101 10.97 -6.82 9.35
C PHE A 101 10.53 -8.02 8.50
N TYR A 102 11.32 -9.09 8.47
CA TYR A 102 11.13 -10.16 7.47
C TYR A 102 9.74 -10.79 7.51
N GLU A 103 9.19 -11.00 8.69
CA GLU A 103 7.87 -11.62 8.91
C GLU A 103 6.72 -10.64 8.64
N ASN A 104 7.00 -9.33 8.53
CA ASN A 104 6.02 -8.31 8.19
C ASN A 104 6.20 -7.75 6.77
N MET A 105 7.02 -8.39 5.95
CA MET A 105 7.32 -7.97 4.59
C MET A 105 6.75 -8.94 3.58
N GLN A 106 6.32 -8.39 2.44
CA GLN A 106 5.96 -9.17 1.27
C GLN A 106 6.47 -8.49 0.00
N PHE A 107 6.85 -9.30 -0.98
CA PHE A 107 7.15 -8.85 -2.32
C PHE A 107 5.89 -8.92 -3.17
N ILE A 108 5.48 -7.79 -3.72
CA ILE A 108 4.37 -7.64 -4.65
C ILE A 108 4.78 -6.69 -5.78
N SER A 109 4.06 -6.65 -6.88
CA SER A 109 4.27 -5.63 -7.92
C SER A 109 3.89 -4.24 -7.42
N TRP A 110 4.44 -3.20 -8.05
CA TRP A 110 4.08 -1.82 -7.75
C TRP A 110 2.59 -1.56 -7.98
N LYS A 111 2.00 -2.18 -9.01
CA LYS A 111 0.56 -2.10 -9.27
C LYS A 111 -0.25 -2.69 -8.10
N GLU A 112 0.07 -3.90 -7.65
CA GLU A 112 -0.61 -4.53 -6.50
C GLU A 112 -0.45 -3.69 -5.23
N ASN A 113 0.74 -3.13 -4.98
CA ASN A 113 0.97 -2.25 -3.83
C ASN A 113 0.13 -0.96 -3.90
N LYS A 114 0.03 -0.36 -5.09
CA LYS A 114 -0.81 0.81 -5.34
C LYS A 114 -2.29 0.50 -5.08
N ASP A 115 -2.76 -0.62 -5.63
CA ASP A 115 -4.16 -1.07 -5.50
C ASP A 115 -4.50 -1.36 -4.03
N LYS A 116 -3.62 -2.06 -3.31
CA LYS A 116 -3.73 -2.28 -1.86
C LYS A 116 -3.82 -0.96 -1.08
N GLY A 117 -2.89 -0.03 -1.32
CA GLY A 117 -2.88 1.26 -0.63
C GLY A 117 -4.12 2.13 -0.95
N PHE A 118 -4.72 1.97 -2.12
CA PHE A 118 -5.99 2.62 -2.45
C PHE A 118 -7.14 2.04 -1.62
N ILE A 119 -7.23 0.71 -1.53
CA ILE A 119 -8.23 0.01 -0.72
C ILE A 119 -8.08 0.38 0.76
N GLU A 120 -6.87 0.34 1.31
CA GLU A 120 -6.59 0.70 2.71
C GLU A 120 -7.03 2.13 3.02
N ARG A 121 -6.68 3.11 2.17
CA ARG A 121 -7.10 4.51 2.37
C ARG A 121 -8.61 4.69 2.26
N LYS A 122 -9.26 3.94 1.37
CA LYS A 122 -10.71 3.98 1.22
C LYS A 122 -11.39 3.46 2.49
N LEU A 123 -10.88 2.36 3.04
CA LEU A 123 -11.37 1.78 4.29
C LEU A 123 -11.09 2.70 5.50
N THR A 124 -9.89 3.24 5.64
CA THR A 124 -9.56 4.11 6.80
C THR A 124 -10.26 5.47 6.75
N LYS A 125 -10.63 5.97 5.57
CA LYS A 125 -11.43 7.19 5.43
C LYS A 125 -12.94 6.94 5.50
N SER A 126 -13.39 5.70 5.32
CA SER A 126 -14.81 5.40 5.46
C SER A 126 -15.14 5.20 6.93
N ILE A 127 -15.69 6.24 7.54
CA ILE A 127 -16.23 6.16 8.89
C ILE A 127 -17.59 5.47 8.80
N PRO A 128 -17.82 4.35 9.51
CA PRO A 128 -19.12 3.70 9.55
C PRO A 128 -20.19 4.64 10.13
N VAL A 129 -21.43 4.47 9.68
CA VAL A 129 -22.55 5.32 10.10
C VAL A 129 -23.73 4.46 10.54
N ASN A 130 -24.32 4.81 11.67
CA ASN A 130 -25.55 4.23 12.18
C ASN A 130 -26.74 4.98 11.59
N MET A 131 -27.78 4.24 11.24
CA MET A 131 -29.05 4.77 10.75
C MET A 131 -30.14 4.50 11.79
N PHE A 132 -30.90 5.54 12.09
CA PHE A 132 -32.01 5.51 13.04
C PHE A 132 -33.30 5.94 12.34
N ASP A 133 -34.42 5.40 12.76
CA ASP A 133 -35.72 5.95 12.37
C ASP A 133 -35.89 7.34 12.97
N TYR A 134 -36.28 8.33 12.16
CA TYR A 134 -36.39 9.71 12.61
C TYR A 134 -37.55 9.95 13.59
N LYS A 135 -38.62 9.14 13.52
CA LYS A 135 -39.80 9.31 14.38
C LYS A 135 -39.64 8.60 15.70
N THR A 136 -39.17 7.34 15.67
CA THR A 136 -39.06 6.51 16.89
C THR A 136 -37.70 6.66 17.57
N GLY A 137 -36.68 7.09 16.83
CA GLY A 137 -35.29 7.09 17.32
C GLY A 137 -34.67 5.69 17.38
N GLU A 138 -35.35 4.67 16.86
CA GLU A 138 -34.87 3.29 16.92
C GLU A 138 -33.68 3.08 15.99
N PHE A 139 -32.67 2.38 16.50
CA PHE A 139 -31.55 1.92 15.68
C PHE A 139 -32.03 0.90 14.66
N LEU A 140 -31.68 1.13 13.39
CA LEU A 140 -32.07 0.24 12.30
C LEU A 140 -30.88 -0.62 11.85
N MET A 141 -29.74 -0.01 11.52
CA MET A 141 -28.54 -0.71 11.07
C MET A 141 -27.31 0.20 10.98
N THR A 142 -26.15 -0.42 10.82
CA THR A 142 -24.87 0.25 10.56
C THR A 142 -24.42 0.02 9.11
N PHE A 143 -24.00 1.09 8.44
CA PHE A 143 -23.35 1.05 7.13
C PHE A 143 -21.84 1.25 7.28
N SER A 144 -21.06 0.67 6.38
CA SER A 144 -19.61 0.89 6.32
C SER A 144 -19.22 2.34 5.98
N SER A 145 -20.15 3.12 5.41
CA SER A 145 -19.94 4.52 5.06
C SER A 145 -21.23 5.29 4.78
N ALA A 146 -21.18 6.62 4.84
CA ALA A 146 -22.25 7.50 4.36
C ALA A 146 -22.61 7.29 2.88
N HIS A 147 -21.66 6.84 2.04
CA HIS A 147 -21.92 6.57 0.62
C HIS A 147 -22.71 5.27 0.42
N GLU A 148 -22.46 4.26 1.25
CA GLU A 148 -23.25 3.04 1.25
C GLU A 148 -24.68 3.33 1.70
N ALA A 149 -24.84 4.05 2.81
CA ALA A 149 -26.13 4.51 3.30
C ALA A 149 -26.90 5.29 2.23
N SER A 150 -26.23 6.19 1.50
CA SER A 150 -26.87 7.01 0.46
C SER A 150 -27.41 6.17 -0.70
N ARG A 151 -26.70 5.11 -1.09
CA ARG A 151 -27.18 4.17 -2.11
C ARG A 151 -28.36 3.35 -1.60
N TYR A 152 -28.29 2.87 -0.36
CA TYR A 152 -29.35 2.07 0.25
C TYR A 152 -30.67 2.83 0.32
N ILE A 153 -30.65 4.07 0.83
CA ILE A 153 -31.88 4.87 0.96
C ILE A 153 -32.23 5.63 -0.32
N GLY A 154 -31.41 5.59 -1.38
CA GLY A 154 -31.59 6.37 -2.60
C GLY A 154 -31.63 7.88 -2.35
N ALA A 155 -30.63 8.42 -1.65
CA ALA A 155 -30.48 9.85 -1.37
C ALA A 155 -29.12 10.38 -1.80
N GLN A 156 -28.99 11.71 -1.91
CA GLN A 156 -27.70 12.36 -2.13
C GLN A 156 -26.80 12.20 -0.89
N GLN A 157 -25.56 11.72 -1.07
CA GLN A 157 -24.59 11.54 0.02
C GLN A 157 -24.36 12.84 0.79
N SER A 158 -24.36 13.99 0.11
CA SER A 158 -24.20 15.30 0.74
C SER A 158 -25.28 15.62 1.79
N ASN A 159 -26.49 15.08 1.63
CA ASN A 159 -27.56 15.23 2.63
C ASN A 159 -27.27 14.43 3.89
N ILE A 160 -26.74 13.21 3.75
CA ILE A 160 -26.32 12.38 4.89
C ILE A 160 -25.17 13.06 5.64
N VAL A 161 -24.18 13.59 4.91
CA VAL A 161 -23.06 14.33 5.54
C VAL A 161 -23.55 15.58 6.28
N LYS A 162 -24.52 16.33 5.72
CA LYS A 162 -25.12 17.47 6.43
C LYS A 162 -25.88 17.02 7.68
N ASN A 163 -26.51 15.84 7.65
CA ASN A 163 -27.20 15.30 8.81
C ASN A 163 -26.24 14.83 9.91
N LEU A 164 -25.18 14.11 9.57
CA LEU A 164 -24.09 13.74 10.49
C LEU A 164 -23.40 14.95 11.14
N LYS A 165 -23.40 16.11 10.47
CA LYS A 165 -22.84 17.37 11.00
C LYS A 165 -23.85 18.19 11.82
N GLY A 166 -25.08 17.69 12.01
CA GLY A 166 -26.16 18.43 12.67
C GLY A 166 -26.70 19.63 11.87
N ILE A 167 -26.22 19.87 10.64
CA ILE A 167 -26.70 20.96 9.76
C ILE A 167 -28.11 20.63 9.24
N ARG A 168 -28.42 19.34 9.10
CA ARG A 168 -29.73 18.86 8.67
C ARG A 168 -30.28 17.89 9.70
N ASN A 169 -31.57 18.00 9.99
CA ASN A 169 -32.17 17.25 11.10
C ASN A 169 -32.56 15.82 10.69
N ARG A 170 -32.71 15.57 9.37
CA ARG A 170 -33.06 14.26 8.80
C ARG A 170 -32.72 14.13 7.33
N VAL A 171 -32.58 12.90 6.85
CA VAL A 171 -32.54 12.55 5.42
C VAL A 171 -33.65 11.55 5.13
N LYS A 172 -34.64 11.97 4.33
CA LYS A 172 -35.91 11.24 4.19
C LYS A 172 -36.56 11.05 5.56
N ASN A 173 -36.74 9.82 6.00
CA ASN A 173 -37.33 9.45 7.30
C ASN A 173 -36.28 8.95 8.30
N TYR A 174 -35.00 9.24 8.08
CA TYR A 174 -33.90 8.70 8.87
C TYR A 174 -33.02 9.80 9.47
N ASN A 175 -32.41 9.49 10.61
CA ASN A 175 -31.30 10.22 11.19
C ASN A 175 -30.02 9.35 11.13
N PHE A 176 -28.87 10.00 11.01
CA PHE A 176 -27.57 9.34 10.91
C PHE A 176 -26.60 9.85 11.95
N GLU A 177 -25.85 8.93 12.55
CA GLU A 177 -24.77 9.22 13.50
C GLU A 177 -23.52 8.44 13.11
N TYR A 178 -22.34 8.91 13.49
CA TYR A 178 -21.13 8.12 13.33
C TYR A 178 -21.18 6.93 14.29
N ALA A 179 -20.82 5.74 13.81
CA ALA A 179 -20.69 4.61 14.71
C ALA A 179 -19.47 4.81 15.62
N ASP A 180 -19.58 4.39 16.88
CA ASP A 180 -18.46 4.45 17.82
C ASP A 180 -17.25 3.68 17.27
N GLU A 181 -16.05 4.22 17.50
CA GLU A 181 -14.79 3.55 17.14
C GLU A 181 -14.61 2.28 18.00
N GLN A 182 -15.18 1.16 17.56
CA GLN A 182 -14.67 -0.14 17.97
C GLN A 182 -13.31 -0.33 17.30
N GLU A 183 -12.27 -0.53 18.12
CA GLU A 183 -10.88 -0.75 17.70
C GLU A 183 -10.80 -1.62 16.44
N SER A 184 -10.23 -1.03 15.38
CA SER A 184 -10.69 -1.20 14.00
C SER A 184 -10.97 -2.65 13.53
N ASP A 185 -12.26 -2.94 13.31
CA ASP A 185 -12.83 -4.06 12.55
C ASP A 185 -12.24 -4.22 11.12
N ILE A 186 -11.57 -3.17 10.62
CA ILE A 186 -10.71 -3.19 9.41
C ILE A 186 -9.63 -4.27 9.46
N TYR A 187 -9.06 -4.52 10.64
CA TYR A 187 -8.00 -5.50 10.81
C TYR A 187 -8.53 -6.93 10.64
N LEU A 188 -9.73 -7.17 11.17
CA LEU A 188 -10.43 -8.44 11.05
C LEU A 188 -10.95 -8.66 9.61
N LYS A 189 -11.45 -7.61 8.95
CA LYS A 189 -11.88 -7.63 7.54
C LYS A 189 -10.73 -7.88 6.56
N ILE A 190 -9.56 -7.26 6.74
CA ILE A 190 -8.38 -7.55 5.91
C ILE A 190 -7.92 -8.99 6.12
N LYS A 191 -7.89 -9.47 7.38
CA LYS A 191 -7.50 -10.85 7.73
C LYS A 191 -8.45 -11.90 7.17
N SER A 192 -9.74 -11.60 7.03
CA SER A 192 -10.72 -12.53 6.44
C SER A 192 -10.65 -12.59 4.91
N VAL A 193 -10.28 -11.49 4.25
CA VAL A 193 -10.06 -11.44 2.79
C VAL A 193 -8.76 -12.15 2.39
N LEU A 194 -7.67 -11.96 3.15
CA LEU A 194 -6.37 -12.58 2.85
C LEU A 194 -6.32 -14.09 3.16
N ARG A 195 -7.32 -14.65 3.86
CA ARG A 195 -7.43 -16.10 4.15
C ARG A 195 -8.16 -16.89 3.05
N LYS A 196 -8.64 -16.23 1.99
CA LYS A 196 -9.42 -16.86 0.90
C LYS A 196 -8.65 -16.99 -0.43
N CYS A 197 -7.33 -16.79 -0.42
CA CYS A 197 -6.45 -17.00 -1.58
C CYS A 197 -5.42 -18.06 -1.26
#